data_AF-A0A4S2S3P0-F1
#
_entry.id   AF-A0A4S2S3P0-F1
#
_cell.length_a   1.000
_cell.length_b   1.000
_cell.length_c   1.000
_cell.angle_alpha   90.00
_cell.angle_beta   90.00
_cell.angle_gamma   90.00
#
_symmetry.space_group_name_H-M   'P 1'
#
loop_
_entity.id
_entity.type
_entity.pdbx_description
1 polymer ?
#
loop_
_entity_poly.entity_id
_entity_poly.type
_entity_poly.pdbx_seq_one_letter_code
_entity_poly.pdbx_strand_id
1 'polypeptide(L)'
;MKLTKRLHSCVQLEKDGRVLVIDPGAFSEPDAGLGADALLVTHEHPDHFDEGRLRAALDANPAAALWTLRSVAERLAPAYPGRVHTVGHGDAFSAAGFEVQVHGELHAVIHPDIPQVTNVGYLVEGSLFHPGDALTVPEVPVDTLMLPVHAPWNKVAEVIDYLREVKPRRAIDIHDAYLSDIARPIYDHALAALGGTHHGRLAAGDAAEL
;
A
#
# COMPACT_ATOMS: atom_id res chain seq x y z
N MET A 1 -7.62 -8.74 12.72
CA MET A 1 -7.88 -7.53 11.90
C MET A 1 -8.33 -8.02 10.54
N LYS A 2 -9.32 -7.39 9.88
CA LYS A 2 -9.78 -7.86 8.57
C LYS A 2 -9.15 -7.03 7.45
N LEU A 3 -8.49 -7.70 6.51
CA LEU A 3 -8.01 -7.11 5.25
C LEU A 3 -9.04 -7.36 4.16
N THR A 4 -9.45 -6.31 3.45
CA THR A 4 -10.21 -6.40 2.20
C THR A 4 -9.36 -5.84 1.08
N LYS A 5 -9.17 -6.62 0.02
CA LYS A 5 -8.46 -6.17 -1.18
C LYS A 5 -9.38 -5.27 -2.00
N ARG A 6 -8.87 -4.09 -2.36
CA ARG A 6 -9.44 -3.26 -3.41
C ARG A 6 -8.62 -3.44 -4.68
N LEU A 7 -9.00 -2.81 -5.78
CA LEU A 7 -8.21 -2.95 -7.00
C LEU A 7 -6.78 -2.41 -6.83
N HIS A 8 -5.83 -3.07 -7.50
CA HIS A 8 -4.43 -2.65 -7.62
C HIS A 8 -3.66 -2.56 -6.29
N SER A 9 -3.18 -1.39 -5.86
CA SER A 9 -2.49 -1.18 -4.58
C SER A 9 -3.43 -0.87 -3.42
N CYS A 10 -4.71 -0.60 -3.70
CA CYS A 10 -5.62 -0.22 -2.66
C CYS A 10 -5.98 -1.40 -1.74
N VAL A 11 -5.91 -1.17 -0.43
CA VAL A 11 -6.37 -2.12 0.59
C VAL A 11 -7.14 -1.41 1.68
N GLN A 12 -8.13 -2.09 2.23
CA GLN A 12 -8.92 -1.64 3.36
C GLN A 12 -8.69 -2.56 4.55
N LEU A 13 -8.38 -1.98 5.71
CA LEU A 13 -8.24 -2.65 6.99
C LEU A 13 -9.39 -2.27 7.90
N GLU A 14 -9.96 -3.26 8.58
CA GLU A 14 -11.02 -3.07 9.57
C GLU A 14 -10.63 -3.71 10.91
N LYS A 15 -10.77 -2.94 11.99
CA LYS A 15 -10.50 -3.35 13.37
C LYS A 15 -11.39 -2.55 14.31
N ASP A 16 -12.09 -3.21 15.23
CA ASP A 16 -12.93 -2.56 16.25
C ASP A 16 -13.94 -1.54 15.70
N GLY A 17 -14.49 -1.83 14.50
CA GLY A 17 -15.43 -0.94 13.81
C GLY A 17 -14.80 0.29 13.15
N ARG A 18 -13.46 0.38 13.11
CA ARG A 18 -12.70 1.44 12.44
C ARG A 18 -12.15 0.97 11.12
N VAL A 19 -12.12 1.90 10.15
CA VAL A 19 -11.69 1.63 8.77
C VAL A 19 -10.48 2.48 8.41
N LEU A 20 -9.42 1.80 7.97
CA LEU A 20 -8.20 2.41 7.43
C LEU A 20 -8.02 1.97 5.98
N VAL A 21 -7.80 2.90 5.06
CA VAL A 21 -7.61 2.61 3.63
C VAL A 21 -6.24 3.12 3.18
N ILE A 22 -5.48 2.24 2.51
CA ILE A 22 -4.17 2.56 1.93
C ILE A 22 -4.32 2.63 0.41
N ASP A 23 -3.71 3.65 -0.19
CA ASP A 23 -3.59 3.87 -1.65
C ASP A 23 -4.92 3.83 -2.46
N PRO A 24 -5.95 4.62 -2.11
CA PRO A 24 -7.18 4.73 -2.91
C PRO A 24 -6.96 5.60 -4.16
N GLY A 25 -5.99 5.22 -5.00
CA GLY A 25 -5.63 5.90 -6.25
C GLY A 25 -6.59 5.64 -7.40
N ALA A 26 -6.28 6.15 -8.58
CA ALA A 26 -7.13 6.11 -9.76
C ALA A 26 -7.46 4.67 -10.24
N PHE A 27 -6.60 3.70 -9.93
CA PHE A 27 -6.80 2.29 -10.30
C PHE A 27 -7.68 1.52 -9.32
N SER A 28 -7.96 2.10 -8.14
CA SER A 28 -8.95 1.56 -7.20
C SER A 28 -10.39 1.79 -7.69
N GLU A 29 -11.38 1.27 -6.98
CA GLU A 29 -12.78 1.63 -7.17
C GLU A 29 -13.03 3.10 -6.82
N PRO A 30 -13.95 3.81 -7.52
CA PRO A 30 -14.20 5.23 -7.26
C PRO A 30 -14.59 5.57 -5.81
N ASP A 31 -15.18 4.61 -5.10
CA ASP A 31 -15.63 4.72 -3.71
C ASP A 31 -14.65 4.13 -2.69
N ALA A 32 -13.46 3.67 -3.10
CA ALA A 32 -12.55 2.92 -2.24
C ALA A 32 -12.12 3.65 -0.95
N GLY A 33 -12.07 4.99 -0.98
CA GLY A 33 -11.77 5.81 0.20
C GLY A 33 -12.99 6.27 1.01
N LEU A 34 -14.21 6.09 0.50
CA LEU A 34 -15.42 6.57 1.17
C LEU A 34 -15.72 5.74 2.43
N GLY A 35 -16.01 6.42 3.53
CA GLY A 35 -16.29 5.79 4.83
C GLY A 35 -15.03 5.41 5.63
N ALA A 36 -13.82 5.71 5.13
CA ALA A 36 -12.60 5.55 5.91
C ALA A 36 -12.57 6.52 7.12
N ASP A 37 -12.07 6.05 8.25
CA ASP A 37 -11.68 6.88 9.39
C ASP A 37 -10.22 7.39 9.23
N ALA A 38 -9.38 6.62 8.52
CA ALA A 38 -8.01 6.98 8.20
C ALA A 38 -7.66 6.63 6.75
N LEU A 39 -6.98 7.54 6.07
CA LEU A 39 -6.45 7.37 4.73
C LEU A 39 -4.93 7.40 4.78
N LEU A 40 -4.28 6.50 4.07
CA LEU A 40 -2.83 6.49 3.91
C LEU A 40 -2.48 6.43 2.42
N VAL A 41 -1.47 7.20 2.02
CA VAL A 41 -1.00 7.23 0.64
C VAL A 41 0.51 7.10 0.62
N THR A 42 1.01 6.11 -0.14
CA THR A 42 2.43 5.75 -0.19
C THR A 42 3.25 6.69 -1.05
N HIS A 43 2.69 7.27 -2.12
CA HIS A 43 3.32 8.26 -3.00
C HIS A 43 2.36 8.91 -4.01
N GLU A 44 2.86 9.86 -4.81
CA GLU A 44 2.05 10.71 -5.68
C GLU A 44 1.62 10.12 -7.04
N HIS A 45 2.01 8.89 -7.38
CA HIS A 45 1.62 8.33 -8.67
C HIS A 45 0.11 8.10 -8.78
N PRO A 46 -0.50 8.29 -9.97
CA PRO A 46 -1.95 8.29 -10.12
C PRO A 46 -2.65 7.01 -9.68
N ASP A 47 -2.01 5.86 -9.84
CA ASP A 47 -2.53 4.54 -9.46
C ASP A 47 -2.58 4.30 -7.94
N HIS A 48 -1.83 5.07 -7.15
CA HIS A 48 -1.85 5.08 -5.67
C HIS A 48 -2.56 6.30 -5.08
N PHE A 49 -2.55 7.42 -5.82
CA PHE A 49 -3.08 8.71 -5.39
C PHE A 49 -4.03 9.31 -6.43
N ASP A 50 -5.25 9.61 -6.00
CA ASP A 50 -6.20 10.43 -6.74
C ASP A 50 -6.70 11.57 -5.84
N GLU A 51 -6.35 12.80 -6.20
CA GLU A 51 -6.68 13.98 -5.38
C GLU A 51 -8.20 14.15 -5.21
N GLY A 52 -8.98 13.89 -6.27
CA GLY A 52 -10.42 14.05 -6.23
C GLY A 52 -11.09 13.05 -5.30
N ARG A 53 -10.63 11.80 -5.32
CA ARG A 53 -11.15 10.74 -4.44
C ARG A 53 -10.82 10.99 -2.97
N LEU A 54 -9.60 11.42 -2.67
CA LEU A 54 -9.20 11.75 -1.30
C LEU A 54 -9.97 12.95 -0.75
N ARG A 55 -10.17 13.99 -1.57
CA ARG A 55 -11.03 15.13 -1.21
C ARG A 55 -12.45 14.67 -0.90
N ALA A 56 -13.05 13.86 -1.77
CA ALA A 56 -14.40 13.33 -1.56
C ALA A 56 -14.51 12.51 -0.26
N ALA A 57 -13.51 11.69 0.06
CA ALA A 57 -13.46 10.92 1.30
C ALA A 57 -13.35 11.82 2.56
N LEU A 58 -12.45 12.81 2.54
CA LEU A 58 -12.26 13.75 3.66
C LEU A 58 -13.45 14.72 3.84
N ASP A 59 -14.18 15.02 2.76
CA ASP A 59 -15.40 15.83 2.81
C ASP A 59 -16.58 15.02 3.36
N ALA A 60 -16.69 13.74 2.99
CA ALA A 60 -17.75 12.85 3.45
C ALA A 60 -17.64 12.48 4.93
N ASN A 61 -16.41 12.44 5.49
CA ASN A 61 -16.16 12.19 6.90
C ASN A 61 -15.29 13.30 7.51
N PRO A 62 -15.89 14.29 8.22
CA PRO A 62 -15.14 15.36 8.87
C PRO A 62 -14.13 14.91 9.92
N ALA A 63 -14.30 13.70 10.47
CA ALA A 63 -13.37 13.10 11.44
C ALA A 63 -12.23 12.30 10.78
N ALA A 64 -12.32 12.02 9.47
CA ALA A 64 -11.25 11.34 8.75
C ALA A 64 -10.01 12.23 8.62
N ALA A 65 -8.85 11.58 8.62
CA ALA A 65 -7.56 12.20 8.38
C ALA A 65 -6.71 11.39 7.40
N LEU A 66 -5.74 12.07 6.80
CA LEU A 66 -4.81 11.52 5.81
C LEU A 66 -3.38 11.56 6.37
N TRP A 67 -2.67 10.44 6.28
CA TRP A 67 -1.24 10.33 6.55
C TRP A 67 -0.51 9.99 5.27
N THR A 68 0.45 10.82 4.89
CA THR A 68 1.17 10.64 3.62
C THR A 68 2.48 11.42 3.62
N LEU A 69 3.33 11.21 2.62
CA LEU A 69 4.56 11.96 2.47
C LEU A 69 4.35 13.36 1.89
N ARG A 70 5.42 14.15 1.92
CA ARG A 70 5.39 15.58 1.62
C ARG A 70 4.75 15.92 0.27
N SER A 71 5.12 15.23 -0.81
CA SER A 71 4.65 15.50 -2.19
C SER A 71 3.12 15.44 -2.32
N VAL A 72 2.48 14.55 -1.56
CA VAL A 72 1.02 14.41 -1.52
C VAL A 72 0.41 15.39 -0.51
N ALA A 73 0.99 15.48 0.68
CA ALA A 73 0.47 16.30 1.77
C ALA A 73 0.33 17.78 1.37
N GLU A 74 1.32 18.33 0.66
CA GLU A 74 1.33 19.74 0.22
C GLU A 74 0.16 20.08 -0.71
N ARG A 75 -0.40 19.11 -1.43
CA ARG A 75 -1.54 19.30 -2.35
C ARG A 75 -2.88 19.40 -1.60
N LEU A 76 -2.99 18.77 -0.44
CA LEU A 76 -4.25 18.61 0.29
C LEU A 76 -4.31 19.45 1.58
N ALA A 77 -3.20 19.58 2.30
CA ALA A 77 -3.15 20.28 3.59
C ALA A 77 -3.77 21.69 3.59
N PRO A 78 -3.62 22.54 2.54
CA PRO A 78 -4.25 23.86 2.51
C PRO A 78 -5.78 23.84 2.60
N ALA A 79 -6.43 22.77 2.12
CA ALA A 79 -7.89 22.62 2.15
C ALA A 79 -8.39 21.84 3.39
N TYR A 80 -7.50 21.10 4.06
CA TYR A 80 -7.82 20.19 5.17
C TYR A 80 -6.91 20.45 6.39
N PRO A 81 -6.90 21.67 6.95
CA PRO A 81 -6.00 22.03 8.04
C PRO A 81 -6.23 21.12 9.26
N GLY A 82 -5.14 20.57 9.79
CA GLY A 82 -5.15 19.66 10.95
C GLY A 82 -5.63 18.23 10.66
N ARG A 83 -5.98 17.90 9.41
CA ARG A 83 -6.43 16.56 8.98
C ARG A 83 -5.50 15.89 7.97
N VAL A 84 -4.45 16.58 7.53
CA VAL A 84 -3.40 16.01 6.66
C VAL A 84 -2.10 16.05 7.42
N HIS A 85 -1.51 14.87 7.59
CA HIS A 85 -0.31 14.64 8.38
C HIS A 85 0.81 14.16 7.46
N THR A 86 1.88 14.97 7.37
CA THR A 86 3.08 14.57 6.65
C THR A 86 3.87 13.57 7.50
N VAL A 87 4.20 12.41 6.93
CA VAL A 87 5.00 11.37 7.56
C VAL A 87 6.19 10.97 6.68
N GLY A 88 7.20 10.36 7.29
CA GLY A 88 8.40 9.86 6.61
C GLY A 88 9.00 8.65 7.33
N HIS A 89 10.07 8.09 6.76
CA HIS A 89 10.74 6.93 7.34
C HIS A 89 11.09 7.12 8.83
N GLY A 90 10.77 6.11 9.64
CA GLY A 90 11.04 6.09 11.08
C GLY A 90 9.92 6.69 11.92
N ASP A 91 8.94 7.36 11.32
CA ASP A 91 7.76 7.82 12.05
C ASP A 91 6.89 6.66 12.53
N ALA A 92 6.27 6.85 13.68
CA ALA A 92 5.23 5.97 14.21
C ALA A 92 4.05 6.82 14.72
N PHE A 93 2.82 6.40 14.45
CA PHE A 93 1.62 7.14 14.80
C PHE A 93 0.40 6.22 14.96
N SER A 94 -0.62 6.72 15.63
CA SER A 94 -1.94 6.09 15.68
C SER A 94 -2.89 6.77 14.68
N ALA A 95 -3.59 6.00 13.86
CA ALA A 95 -4.60 6.49 12.93
C ALA A 95 -5.87 5.64 13.06
N ALA A 96 -6.99 6.25 13.44
CA ALA A 96 -8.25 5.54 13.68
C ALA A 96 -8.13 4.30 14.61
N GLY A 97 -7.23 4.33 15.59
CA GLY A 97 -6.99 3.21 16.51
C GLY A 97 -6.06 2.11 15.98
N PHE A 98 -5.50 2.29 14.79
CA PHE A 98 -4.42 1.46 14.25
C PHE A 98 -3.06 2.05 14.62
N GLU A 99 -2.13 1.21 15.06
CA GLU A 99 -0.72 1.59 15.20
C GLU A 99 -0.01 1.42 13.85
N VAL A 100 0.67 2.48 13.39
CA VAL A 100 1.33 2.50 12.07
C VAL A 100 2.77 2.96 12.21
N GLN A 101 3.70 2.24 11.56
CA GLN A 101 5.10 2.63 11.40
C GLN A 101 5.41 2.86 9.93
N VAL A 102 6.31 3.80 9.65
CA VAL A 102 6.63 4.23 8.28
C VAL A 102 8.04 3.78 7.90
N HIS A 103 8.17 3.10 6.76
CA HIS A 103 9.44 2.53 6.30
C HIS A 103 9.77 2.93 4.85
N GLY A 104 11.03 3.25 4.60
CA GLY A 104 11.52 3.60 3.28
C GLY A 104 11.26 5.06 2.90
N GLU A 105 12.02 5.53 1.91
CA GLU A 105 12.01 6.93 1.47
C GLU A 105 11.82 7.08 -0.04
N LEU A 106 12.15 6.03 -0.81
CA LEU A 106 12.26 6.08 -2.26
C LEU A 106 11.50 4.91 -2.90
N HIS A 107 10.87 5.21 -4.02
CA HIS A 107 10.27 4.25 -4.93
C HIS A 107 11.38 3.38 -5.55
N ALA A 108 11.06 2.17 -6.04
CA ALA A 108 12.00 1.40 -6.86
C ALA A 108 12.46 2.20 -8.10
N VAL A 109 13.65 1.90 -8.64
CA VAL A 109 14.14 2.64 -9.82
C VAL A 109 13.29 2.27 -11.04
N ILE A 110 12.57 3.24 -11.61
CA ILE A 110 11.81 3.06 -12.86
C ILE A 110 12.77 3.01 -14.05
N HIS A 111 13.64 4.01 -14.16
CA HIS A 111 14.68 4.11 -15.19
C HIS A 111 15.78 5.06 -14.70
N PRO A 112 17.07 4.83 -15.02
CA PRO A 112 18.18 5.69 -14.58
C PRO A 112 18.08 7.16 -15.00
N ASP A 113 17.35 7.45 -16.09
CA ASP A 113 17.15 8.83 -16.58
C ASP A 113 15.97 9.56 -15.92
N ILE A 114 15.22 8.89 -15.04
CA ILE A 114 14.09 9.47 -14.31
C ILE A 114 14.52 9.70 -12.87
N PRO A 115 14.43 10.94 -12.33
CA PRO A 115 14.67 11.18 -10.91
C PRO A 115 13.80 10.27 -10.05
N GLN A 116 14.40 9.61 -9.07
CA GLN A 116 13.69 8.64 -8.25
C GLN A 116 12.62 9.35 -7.40
N VAL A 117 11.41 8.82 -7.49
CA VAL A 117 10.23 9.37 -6.80
C VAL A 117 10.28 8.97 -5.33
N THR A 118 9.81 9.84 -4.45
CA THR A 118 9.68 9.51 -3.03
C THR A 118 8.55 8.52 -2.80
N ASN A 119 8.78 7.54 -1.94
CA ASN A 119 7.77 6.55 -1.55
C ASN A 119 7.99 6.14 -0.10
N VAL A 120 6.89 6.02 0.65
CA VAL A 120 6.90 5.44 1.98
C VAL A 120 6.04 4.17 2.02
N GLY A 121 6.45 3.20 2.82
CA GLY A 121 5.65 2.02 3.15
C GLY A 121 5.08 2.10 4.55
N TYR A 122 3.98 1.40 4.79
CA TYR A 122 3.26 1.39 6.07
C TYR A 122 3.24 -0.01 6.67
N LEU A 123 3.79 -0.14 7.89
CA LEU A 123 3.64 -1.33 8.72
C LEU A 123 2.51 -1.08 9.73
N VAL A 124 1.40 -1.79 9.55
CA VAL A 124 0.19 -1.65 10.37
C VAL A 124 0.13 -2.77 11.41
N GLU A 125 -0.10 -2.40 12.67
CA GLU A 125 -0.20 -3.29 13.83
C GLU A 125 1.02 -4.21 14.00
N GLY A 126 2.19 -3.78 13.51
CA GLY A 126 3.41 -4.59 13.51
C GLY A 126 3.30 -5.92 12.75
N SER A 127 2.29 -6.05 11.86
CA SER A 127 1.91 -7.34 11.27
C SER A 127 1.77 -7.27 9.75
N LEU A 128 1.06 -6.28 9.20
CA LEU A 128 0.88 -6.12 7.77
C LEU A 128 1.78 -5.00 7.24
N PHE A 129 2.64 -5.30 6.28
CA PHE A 129 3.47 -4.29 5.62
C PHE A 129 3.01 -4.02 4.19
N HIS A 130 2.71 -2.76 3.89
CA HIS A 130 2.41 -2.26 2.56
C HIS A 130 3.55 -1.35 2.07
N PRO A 131 4.43 -1.83 1.17
CA PRO A 131 5.63 -1.09 0.77
C PRO A 131 5.36 0.06 -0.21
N GLY A 132 4.17 0.12 -0.82
CA GLY A 132 3.93 0.95 -1.99
C GLY A 132 4.73 0.39 -3.18
N ASP A 133 5.26 1.28 -4.01
CA ASP A 133 6.05 0.91 -5.19
C ASP A 133 7.55 0.88 -4.88
N ALA A 134 7.89 0.13 -3.83
CA ALA A 134 9.26 -0.06 -3.40
C ALA A 134 9.50 -1.51 -3.00
N LEU A 135 10.77 -1.90 -3.01
CA LEU A 135 11.25 -3.17 -2.43
C LEU A 135 11.91 -2.89 -1.07
N THR A 136 11.31 -1.99 -0.29
CA THR A 136 11.77 -1.61 1.06
C THR A 136 11.66 -2.80 1.99
N VAL A 137 12.75 -3.20 2.65
CA VAL A 137 12.71 -4.24 3.69
C VAL A 137 12.48 -3.55 5.03
N PRO A 138 11.35 -3.79 5.73
CA PRO A 138 11.19 -3.31 7.09
C PRO A 138 12.14 -4.12 7.98
N GLU A 139 12.97 -3.46 8.79
CA GLU A 139 13.95 -4.11 9.68
C GLU A 139 13.31 -4.83 10.89
N VAL A 140 12.05 -5.23 10.76
CA VAL A 140 11.25 -5.94 11.76
C VAL A 140 10.52 -7.11 11.08
N PRO A 141 10.26 -8.22 11.79
CA PRO A 141 9.48 -9.32 11.24
C PRO A 141 8.09 -8.86 10.78
N VAL A 142 7.66 -9.34 9.61
CA VAL A 142 6.34 -9.05 9.03
C VAL A 142 5.55 -10.35 8.92
N ASP A 143 4.29 -10.34 9.33
CA ASP A 143 3.40 -11.49 9.13
C ASP A 143 2.88 -11.55 7.70
N THR A 144 2.32 -10.44 7.24
CA THR A 144 1.68 -10.32 5.92
C THR A 144 2.33 -9.20 5.11
N LEU A 145 2.98 -9.54 4.01
CA LEU A 145 3.50 -8.56 3.05
C LEU A 145 2.49 -8.33 1.93
N MET A 146 2.13 -7.07 1.69
CA MET A 146 1.47 -6.68 0.45
C MET A 146 2.53 -6.57 -0.65
N LEU A 147 2.56 -7.54 -1.56
CA LEU A 147 3.66 -7.74 -2.51
C LEU A 147 3.38 -7.01 -3.83
N PRO A 148 4.16 -6.00 -4.23
CA PRO A 148 4.04 -5.39 -5.57
C PRO A 148 4.51 -6.38 -6.64
N VAL A 149 3.56 -7.17 -7.15
CA VAL A 149 3.86 -8.41 -7.90
C VAL A 149 4.33 -8.14 -9.33
N HIS A 150 3.85 -7.06 -9.94
CA HIS A 150 4.16 -6.76 -11.34
C HIS A 150 4.05 -5.29 -11.67
N ALA A 151 5.15 -4.67 -12.11
CA ALA A 151 5.16 -3.27 -12.51
C ALA A 151 6.07 -3.04 -13.73
N PRO A 152 5.93 -1.90 -14.43
CA PRO A 152 6.90 -1.51 -15.46
C PRO A 152 8.35 -1.41 -14.94
N TRP A 153 8.51 -1.18 -13.63
CA TRP A 153 9.78 -0.94 -12.96
C TRP A 153 10.42 -2.19 -12.32
N ASN A 154 9.77 -3.36 -12.35
CA ASN A 154 10.34 -4.57 -11.76
C ASN A 154 10.47 -5.76 -12.73
N LYS A 155 11.36 -6.67 -12.35
CA LYS A 155 11.43 -8.03 -12.86
C LYS A 155 10.93 -8.98 -11.78
N VAL A 156 10.30 -10.09 -12.19
CA VAL A 156 9.87 -11.15 -11.24
C VAL A 156 11.02 -11.67 -10.37
N ALA A 157 12.26 -11.65 -10.87
CA ALA A 157 13.44 -12.03 -10.10
C ALA A 157 13.66 -11.13 -8.86
N GLU A 158 13.45 -9.82 -9.01
CA GLU A 158 13.58 -8.86 -7.91
C GLU A 158 12.48 -9.05 -6.87
N VAL A 159 11.25 -9.39 -7.32
CA VAL A 159 10.12 -9.72 -6.43
C VAL A 159 10.40 -11.00 -5.63
N ILE A 160 11.00 -12.02 -6.27
CA ILE A 160 11.42 -13.27 -5.60
C ILE A 160 12.49 -12.98 -4.55
N ASP A 161 13.51 -12.20 -4.90
CA ASP A 161 14.59 -11.85 -3.98
C ASP A 161 14.08 -10.99 -2.83
N TYR A 162 13.14 -10.08 -3.10
CA TYR A 162 12.47 -9.29 -2.07
C TYR A 162 11.68 -10.17 -1.09
N LEU A 163 10.92 -11.16 -1.56
CA LEU A 163 10.23 -12.12 -0.69
C LEU A 163 11.21 -12.88 0.21
N ARG A 164 12.34 -13.32 -0.34
CA ARG A 164 13.37 -14.05 0.39
C ARG A 164 14.09 -13.19 1.43
N GLU A 165 14.18 -11.88 1.19
CA GLU A 165 14.81 -10.96 2.11
C GLU A 165 13.87 -10.62 3.27
N VAL A 166 12.61 -10.27 2.98
CA VAL A 166 11.59 -9.92 3.99
C VAL A 166 11.17 -11.15 4.82
N LYS A 167 11.09 -12.33 4.20
CA LYS A 167 10.67 -13.60 4.82
C LYS A 167 9.33 -13.48 5.59
N PRO A 168 8.26 -12.93 4.98
CA PRO A 168 7.00 -12.82 5.69
C PRO A 168 6.37 -14.19 5.90
N ARG A 169 5.41 -14.34 6.82
CA ARG A 169 4.66 -15.60 6.95
C ARG A 169 3.81 -15.87 5.71
N ARG A 170 3.21 -14.80 5.14
CA ARG A 170 2.50 -14.84 3.86
C ARG A 170 2.70 -13.55 3.06
N ALA A 171 2.51 -13.65 1.76
CA ALA A 171 2.48 -12.52 0.84
C ALA A 171 1.16 -12.49 0.07
N ILE A 172 0.59 -11.30 -0.08
CA ILE A 172 -0.65 -11.05 -0.82
C ILE A 172 -0.38 -10.00 -1.89
N ASP A 173 -0.77 -10.27 -3.13
CA ASP A 173 -0.48 -9.37 -4.24
C ASP A 173 -1.12 -7.98 -4.10
N ILE A 174 -0.33 -6.97 -4.43
CA ILE A 174 -0.73 -5.62 -4.85
C ILE A 174 -0.06 -5.31 -6.20
N HIS A 175 -0.41 -4.15 -6.77
CA HIS A 175 0.13 -3.68 -8.04
C HIS A 175 -0.11 -4.70 -9.18
N ASP A 176 -1.30 -5.33 -9.18
CA ASP A 176 -1.59 -6.49 -10.03
C ASP A 176 -2.49 -6.17 -11.23
N ALA A 177 -2.91 -4.90 -11.38
CA ALA A 177 -3.79 -4.45 -12.47
C ALA A 177 -3.14 -4.47 -13.85
N TYR A 178 -1.81 -4.37 -13.92
CA TYR A 178 -1.06 -4.50 -15.17
C TYR A 178 -0.99 -5.95 -15.68
N LEU A 179 -1.25 -6.92 -14.80
CA LEU A 179 -1.08 -8.33 -15.08
C LEU A 179 -2.40 -8.94 -15.60
N SER A 180 -2.40 -9.36 -16.85
CA SER A 180 -3.53 -10.10 -17.43
C SER A 180 -3.68 -11.50 -16.81
N ASP A 181 -4.91 -11.98 -16.66
CA ASP A 181 -5.18 -13.28 -16.02
C ASP A 181 -4.51 -14.47 -16.71
N ILE A 182 -4.32 -14.41 -18.04
CA ILE A 182 -3.63 -15.47 -18.79
C ILE A 182 -2.14 -15.57 -18.45
N ALA A 183 -1.50 -14.47 -18.05
CA ALA A 183 -0.08 -14.42 -17.71
C ALA A 183 0.19 -14.68 -16.22
N ARG A 184 -0.82 -14.50 -15.35
CA ARG A 184 -0.69 -14.69 -13.89
C ARG A 184 -0.06 -16.02 -13.46
N PRO A 185 -0.42 -17.18 -14.04
CA PRO A 185 0.15 -18.46 -13.60
C PRO A 185 1.67 -18.55 -13.68
N ILE A 186 2.31 -17.72 -14.53
CA ILE A 186 3.78 -17.64 -14.62
C ILE A 186 4.37 -17.04 -13.34
N TYR A 187 3.76 -15.97 -12.82
CA TYR A 187 4.19 -15.31 -11.58
C TYR A 187 3.90 -16.20 -10.38
N ASP A 188 2.69 -16.76 -10.29
CA ASP A 188 2.30 -17.66 -9.20
C ASP A 188 3.25 -18.85 -9.09
N HIS A 189 3.59 -19.48 -10.22
CA HIS A 189 4.52 -20.60 -10.24
C HIS A 189 5.93 -20.19 -9.80
N ALA A 190 6.44 -19.06 -10.31
CA ALA A 190 7.78 -18.60 -9.96
C ALA A 190 7.90 -18.24 -8.47
N LEU A 191 6.91 -17.52 -7.93
CA LEU A 191 6.88 -17.11 -6.52
C LEU A 191 6.68 -18.31 -5.59
N ALA A 192 5.81 -19.26 -5.92
CA ALA A 192 5.63 -20.48 -5.15
C ALA A 192 6.89 -21.37 -5.15
N ALA A 193 7.56 -21.51 -6.30
CA ALA A 193 8.75 -22.34 -6.44
C ALA A 193 9.99 -21.73 -5.79
N LEU A 194 10.13 -20.40 -5.82
CA LEU A 194 11.39 -19.72 -5.49
C LEU A 194 11.30 -18.78 -4.29
N GLY A 195 10.12 -18.22 -3.97
CA GLY A 195 9.95 -17.16 -2.97
C GLY A 195 10.03 -17.62 -1.51
N GLY A 196 9.90 -18.92 -1.24
CA GLY A 196 10.08 -19.49 0.10
C GLY A 196 9.02 -19.08 1.14
N THR A 197 7.92 -18.48 0.70
CA THR A 197 6.82 -17.98 1.53
C THR A 197 5.49 -18.41 0.92
N HIS A 198 4.44 -18.57 1.73
CA HIS A 198 3.08 -18.74 1.23
C HIS A 198 2.62 -17.47 0.50
N HIS A 199 2.63 -17.52 -0.83
CA HIS A 199 2.12 -16.47 -1.71
C HIS A 199 0.67 -16.75 -2.10
N GLY A 200 -0.16 -15.72 -2.11
CA GLY A 200 -1.57 -15.84 -2.51
C GLY A 200 -2.12 -14.54 -3.06
N ARG A 201 -3.32 -14.63 -3.64
CA ARG A 201 -4.06 -13.52 -4.23
C ARG A 201 -5.38 -13.32 -3.51
N LEU A 202 -5.80 -12.07 -3.42
CA LEU A 202 -7.19 -11.68 -3.19
C LEU A 202 -7.68 -10.95 -4.44
N ALA A 203 -8.87 -11.29 -4.95
CA ALA A 203 -9.52 -10.45 -5.96
C ALA A 203 -10.08 -9.18 -5.29
N ALA A 204 -10.46 -8.18 -6.09
CA ALA A 204 -11.14 -7.02 -5.56
C ALA A 204 -12.45 -7.43 -4.85
N GLY A 205 -12.62 -6.99 -3.61
CA GLY A 205 -13.72 -7.36 -2.72
C GLY A 205 -13.47 -8.60 -1.86
N ASP A 206 -12.47 -9.43 -2.20
CA ASP A 206 -12.09 -10.56 -1.35
C ASP A 206 -11.41 -10.07 -0.06
N ALA A 207 -11.58 -10.86 1.00
CA ALA A 207 -11.06 -10.52 2.32
C ALA A 207 -10.32 -11.69 2.98
N ALA A 208 -9.40 -11.34 3.88
CA ALA A 208 -8.66 -12.27 4.72
C ALA A 208 -8.60 -11.76 6.16
N GLU A 209 -8.65 -12.69 7.12
CA GLU A 209 -8.31 -12.39 8.50
C GLU A 209 -6.78 -12.33 8.67
N LEU A 210 -6.34 -11.34 9.44
CA LEU A 210 -4.96 -11.11 9.88
C LEU A 210 -4.85 -11.29 11.39
#